data_AF-A0A661T0I8-F1
#
_entry.id   AF-A0A661T0I8-F1
#
_cell.length_a   1.000
_cell.length_b   1.000
_cell.length_c   1.000
_cell.angle_alpha   90.00
_cell.angle_beta   90.00
_cell.angle_gamma   90.00
#
_symmetry.space_group_name_H-M   'P 1'
#
loop_
_entity.id
_entity.type
_entity.pdbx_description
1 polymer ?
#
loop_
_entity_poly.entity_id
_entity_poly.type
_entity_poly.pdbx_seq_one_letter_code
_entity_poly.pdbx_strand_id
1 'polypeptide(L)'
;MYHTGLANRLREAARRLGTFGPRELADEMGVRSYSEAARVRDALRDFRRRGEVIHLARGIWTYCGKEHAGRGKGVRERIYRAMYTKKIFSVRDLTLLTDADESYIRVLIRRLEEAGRVRRVGRRPLNGTRRKETVFGLPDPDGFYLEVVKGS
;
A
#
# COMPACT_ATOMS: atom_id res chain seq x y z
N MET A 1 17.97 -7.35 -4.82
CA MET A 1 17.35 -8.63 -5.23
C MET A 1 17.76 -9.67 -4.19
N TYR A 2 16.83 -10.25 -3.42
CA TYR A 2 17.20 -11.26 -2.41
C TYR A 2 17.64 -12.55 -3.11
N HIS A 3 18.58 -13.29 -2.50
CA HIS A 3 18.93 -14.64 -2.96
C HIS A 3 17.66 -15.50 -2.95
N THR A 4 17.42 -16.22 -4.05
CA THR A 4 16.19 -16.95 -4.38
C THR A 4 15.67 -17.83 -3.23
N GLY A 5 16.57 -18.33 -2.37
CA GLY A 5 16.24 -19.15 -1.20
C GLY A 5 15.52 -18.42 -0.06
N LEU A 6 15.83 -17.13 0.22
CA LEU A 6 15.13 -16.40 1.31
C LEU A 6 13.68 -16.12 0.93
N ALA A 7 13.45 -15.66 -0.30
CA ALA A 7 12.11 -15.34 -0.78
C ALA A 7 11.21 -16.58 -0.80
N ASN A 8 11.73 -17.73 -1.23
CA ASN A 8 10.95 -18.97 -1.25
C ASN A 8 10.61 -19.46 0.15
N ARG A 9 11.56 -19.45 1.10
CA ARG A 9 11.28 -19.80 2.50
C ARG A 9 10.23 -18.88 3.12
N LEU A 10 10.28 -17.57 2.83
CA LEU A 10 9.28 -16.62 3.31
C LEU A 10 7.90 -16.93 2.72
N ARG A 11 7.79 -17.25 1.43
CA ARG A 11 6.52 -17.67 0.81
C ARG A 11 5.95 -18.92 1.47
N GLU A 12 6.77 -19.92 1.71
CA GLU A 12 6.32 -21.18 2.32
C GLU A 12 5.80 -20.95 3.74
N ALA A 13 6.57 -20.22 4.56
CA ALA A 13 6.16 -19.84 5.91
C ALA A 13 4.87 -19.02 5.90
N ALA A 14 4.82 -17.96 5.10
CA ALA A 14 3.66 -17.07 4.99
C ALA A 14 2.41 -17.82 4.46
N ARG A 15 2.59 -18.77 3.53
CA ARG A 15 1.50 -19.61 3.01
C ARG A 15 0.93 -20.55 4.06
N ARG A 16 1.78 -21.15 4.91
CA ARG A 16 1.33 -22.02 6.00
C ARG A 16 0.57 -21.24 7.07
N LEU A 17 1.08 -20.06 7.43
CA LEU A 17 0.47 -19.22 8.45
C LEU A 17 -0.81 -18.55 7.95
N GLY A 18 -0.89 -18.20 6.66
CA GLY A 18 -2.02 -17.48 6.06
C GLY A 18 -2.07 -16.02 6.52
N THR A 19 -2.44 -15.80 7.79
CA THR A 19 -2.37 -14.51 8.48
C THR A 19 -1.44 -14.61 9.68
N PHE A 20 -0.52 -13.66 9.84
CA PHE A 20 0.59 -13.79 10.78
C PHE A 20 1.10 -12.46 11.33
N GLY A 21 1.69 -12.55 12.52
CA GLY A 21 2.54 -11.52 13.09
C GLY A 21 4.01 -11.61 12.62
N PRO A 22 4.80 -10.52 12.73
CA PRO A 22 6.24 -10.54 12.44
C PRO A 22 7.04 -11.56 13.26
N ARG A 23 6.62 -11.81 14.50
CA ARG A 23 7.27 -12.78 15.41
C ARG A 23 6.97 -14.22 14.97
N GLU A 24 5.68 -14.54 14.75
CA GLU A 24 5.26 -15.85 14.24
C GLU A 24 5.93 -16.19 12.92
N LEU A 25 6.03 -15.22 12.00
CA LEU A 25 6.76 -15.43 10.74
C LEU A 25 8.24 -15.72 10.98
N ALA A 26 8.89 -15.01 11.90
CA ALA A 26 10.30 -15.22 12.21
C ALA A 26 10.53 -16.60 12.85
N ASP A 27 9.63 -17.02 13.75
CA ASP A 27 9.66 -18.32 14.40
C ASP A 27 9.45 -19.45 13.39
N GLU A 28 8.45 -19.35 12.50
CA GLU A 28 8.18 -20.31 11.41
C GLU A 28 9.36 -20.39 10.42
N MET A 29 10.04 -19.27 10.16
CA MET A 29 11.23 -19.23 9.32
C MET A 29 12.50 -19.73 10.02
N GLY A 30 12.43 -20.04 11.33
CA GLY A 30 13.57 -20.45 12.13
C GLY A 30 14.67 -19.39 12.24
N VAL A 31 14.29 -18.10 12.24
CA VAL A 31 15.22 -16.97 12.33
C VAL A 31 15.87 -16.93 13.71
N ARG A 32 17.21 -16.99 13.77
CA ARG A 32 17.95 -17.06 15.06
C ARG A 32 18.78 -15.82 15.36
N SER A 33 18.93 -14.92 14.39
CA SER A 33 19.75 -13.72 14.54
C SER A 33 19.01 -12.43 14.20
N TYR A 34 19.45 -11.33 14.82
CA TYR A 34 18.92 -9.99 14.51
C TYR A 34 19.13 -9.60 13.03
N SER A 35 20.27 -10.00 12.46
CA SER A 35 20.61 -9.72 11.06
C SER A 35 19.65 -10.42 10.08
N GLU A 36 19.26 -11.66 10.38
CA GLU A 36 18.27 -12.41 9.59
C GLU A 36 16.86 -11.81 9.76
N ALA A 37 16.50 -11.39 10.98
CA ALA A 37 15.23 -10.71 11.23
C ALA A 37 15.12 -9.39 10.44
N ALA A 38 16.22 -8.65 10.28
CA ALA A 38 16.26 -7.48 9.40
C ALA A 38 16.00 -7.86 7.94
N ARG A 39 16.69 -8.89 7.42
CA ARG A 39 16.49 -9.37 6.04
C ARG A 39 15.07 -9.86 5.78
N VAL A 40 14.44 -10.55 6.74
CA VAL A 40 13.04 -10.98 6.64
C VAL A 40 12.10 -9.78 6.60
N ARG A 41 12.31 -8.75 7.43
CA ARG A 41 11.51 -7.51 7.37
C ARG A 41 11.62 -6.82 6.02
N ASP A 42 12.82 -6.73 5.46
CA ASP A 42 13.02 -6.08 4.17
C ASP A 42 12.43 -6.91 3.01
N ALA A 43 12.49 -8.25 3.10
CA ALA A 43 11.83 -9.14 2.15
C ALA A 43 10.30 -9.05 2.25
N LEU A 44 9.74 -8.98 3.45
CA LEU A 44 8.30 -8.79 3.67
C LEU A 44 7.80 -7.45 3.11
N ARG A 45 8.59 -6.38 3.26
CA ARG A 45 8.32 -5.08 2.62
C ARG A 45 8.31 -5.16 1.10
N ASP A 46 9.25 -5.91 0.51
CA ASP A 46 9.29 -6.14 -0.93
C ASP A 46 8.08 -6.96 -1.42
N PHE A 47 7.69 -8.00 -0.70
CA PHE A 47 6.49 -8.79 -1.00
C PHE A 47 5.22 -7.93 -0.93
N ARG A 48 5.14 -7.03 0.06
CA ARG A 48 4.04 -6.05 0.14
C ARG A 48 4.01 -5.14 -1.08
N ARG A 49 5.16 -4.62 -1.50
CA ARG A 49 5.27 -3.78 -2.70
C ARG A 49 4.86 -4.54 -3.97
N ARG A 50 5.07 -5.84 -4.02
CA ARG A 50 4.67 -6.70 -5.15
C ARG A 50 3.22 -7.15 -5.10
N GLY A 51 2.56 -7.04 -3.94
CA GLY A 51 1.18 -7.50 -3.72
C GLY A 51 1.09 -8.97 -3.28
N GLU A 52 2.21 -9.61 -2.95
CA GLU A 52 2.23 -11.01 -2.46
C GLU A 52 1.77 -11.13 -1.00
N VAL A 53 1.87 -10.03 -0.24
CA VAL A 53 1.33 -9.91 1.13
C VAL A 53 0.63 -8.56 1.30
N ILE A 54 -0.36 -8.51 2.18
CA ILE A 54 -1.01 -7.28 2.62
C ILE A 54 -0.83 -7.06 4.12
N HIS A 55 -0.94 -5.81 4.55
CA HIS A 55 -0.83 -5.41 5.95
C HIS A 55 -2.23 -5.03 6.43
N LEU A 56 -2.87 -5.89 7.23
CA LEU A 56 -4.27 -5.73 7.67
C LEU A 56 -4.41 -4.73 8.82
N ALA A 57 -3.49 -4.77 9.79
CA ALA A 57 -3.48 -3.91 10.96
C ALA A 57 -2.07 -3.85 11.56
N ARG A 58 -1.82 -3.01 12.58
CA ARG A 58 -0.49 -2.91 13.23
C ARG A 58 0.01 -4.30 13.66
N GLY A 59 1.07 -4.78 13.00
CA GLY A 59 1.65 -6.09 13.27
C GLY A 59 0.90 -7.30 12.70
N ILE A 60 -0.14 -7.13 11.87
CA ILE A 60 -0.90 -8.24 11.26
C ILE A 60 -0.75 -8.20 9.74
N TRP A 61 -0.30 -9.31 9.17
CA TRP A 61 -0.03 -9.48 7.74
C TRP A 61 -0.77 -10.70 7.20
N THR A 62 -1.14 -10.68 5.92
CA THR A 62 -1.76 -11.83 5.26
C THR A 62 -1.04 -12.13 3.95
N TYR A 63 -0.77 -13.41 3.70
CA TYR A 63 -0.24 -13.88 2.43
C TYR A 63 -1.34 -13.98 1.39
N CYS A 64 -1.15 -13.32 0.26
CA CYS A 64 -2.10 -13.32 -0.85
C CYS A 64 -1.70 -14.29 -1.96
N GLY A 65 -0.46 -14.77 -1.99
CA GLY A 65 0.00 -15.67 -3.06
C GLY A 65 0.95 -15.00 -4.05
N LYS A 66 1.80 -15.81 -4.70
CA LYS A 66 2.76 -15.33 -5.72
C LYS A 66 2.05 -14.95 -7.02
N GLU A 67 0.88 -15.51 -7.27
CA GLU A 67 -0.04 -15.13 -8.36
C GLU A 67 -0.58 -13.70 -8.21
N HIS A 68 -0.44 -13.10 -7.01
CA HIS A 68 -0.67 -11.68 -6.78
C HIS A 68 0.61 -10.84 -6.94
N ALA A 69 1.78 -11.46 -7.15
CA ALA A 69 3.03 -10.76 -7.43
C ALA A 69 2.90 -9.96 -8.74
N GLY A 70 3.20 -8.67 -8.67
CA GLY A 70 3.03 -7.75 -9.79
C GLY A 70 1.73 -6.96 -9.74
N ARG A 71 0.72 -7.36 -8.94
CA ARG A 71 -0.47 -6.52 -8.70
C ARG A 71 -0.14 -5.25 -7.92
N GLY A 72 0.95 -5.28 -7.15
CA GLY A 72 1.55 -4.10 -6.51
C GLY A 72 2.28 -3.16 -7.48
N LYS A 73 2.73 -3.68 -8.63
CA LYS A 73 3.35 -2.90 -9.71
C LYS A 73 2.23 -2.12 -10.39
N GLY A 74 2.31 -0.79 -10.40
CA GLY A 74 1.21 0.03 -10.94
C GLY A 74 0.19 0.49 -9.91
N VAL A 75 0.22 0.08 -8.63
CA VAL A 75 -0.77 0.55 -7.64
C VAL A 75 -0.71 2.06 -7.46
N ARG A 76 0.50 2.58 -7.30
CA ARG A 76 0.75 4.01 -7.15
C ARG A 76 0.28 4.77 -8.40
N GLU A 77 0.60 4.23 -9.57
CA GLU A 77 0.25 4.80 -10.86
C GLU A 77 -1.28 4.77 -11.07
N ARG A 78 -1.97 3.70 -10.65
CA ARG A 78 -3.44 3.60 -10.63
C ARG A 78 -4.06 4.61 -9.67
N ILE A 79 -3.48 4.79 -8.48
CA ILE A 79 -3.92 5.82 -7.52
C ILE A 79 -3.77 7.21 -8.14
N TYR A 80 -2.62 7.53 -8.73
CA TYR A 80 -2.39 8.84 -9.36
C TYR A 80 -3.34 9.08 -10.54
N ARG A 81 -3.58 8.07 -11.38
CA ARG A 81 -4.59 8.15 -12.44
C ARG A 81 -5.99 8.36 -11.87
N ALA A 82 -6.38 7.64 -10.82
CA ALA A 82 -7.68 7.81 -10.18
C ALA A 82 -7.86 9.22 -9.58
N MET A 83 -6.82 9.77 -8.94
CA MET A 83 -6.80 11.16 -8.47
C MET A 83 -6.99 12.14 -9.64
N TYR A 84 -6.23 11.96 -10.72
CA TYR A 84 -6.31 12.81 -11.91
C TYR A 84 -7.66 12.74 -12.61
N THR A 85 -8.28 11.56 -12.70
CA THR A 85 -9.60 11.39 -13.30
C THR A 85 -10.69 12.03 -12.44
N LYS A 86 -10.64 11.84 -11.12
CA LYS A 86 -11.68 12.36 -10.21
C LYS A 86 -11.57 13.86 -9.96
N LYS A 87 -10.36 14.43 -9.96
CA LYS A 87 -10.01 15.83 -9.58
C LYS A 87 -10.34 16.21 -8.13
N ILE A 88 -11.50 15.79 -7.64
CA ILE A 88 -12.00 15.89 -6.28
C ILE A 88 -12.30 14.48 -5.79
N PHE A 89 -11.66 14.04 -4.71
CA PHE A 89 -11.72 12.65 -4.26
C PHE A 89 -11.57 12.53 -2.75
N SER A 90 -12.06 11.43 -2.18
CA SER A 90 -11.70 10.99 -0.84
C SER A 90 -10.73 9.80 -0.89
N VAL A 91 -10.16 9.46 0.27
CA VAL A 91 -9.39 8.22 0.43
C VAL A 91 -10.24 7.00 0.04
N ARG A 92 -11.51 6.98 0.44
CA ARG A 92 -12.44 5.88 0.14
C ARG A 92 -12.71 5.74 -1.35
N ASP A 93 -12.85 6.85 -2.08
CA ASP A 93 -13.00 6.81 -3.54
C ASP A 93 -11.81 6.09 -4.19
N LEU A 94 -10.59 6.42 -3.74
CA LEU A 94 -9.37 5.83 -4.28
C LEU A 94 -9.24 4.36 -3.91
N THR A 95 -9.61 3.99 -2.68
CA THR A 95 -9.65 2.58 -2.26
C THR A 95 -10.60 1.78 -3.15
N LEU A 96 -11.81 2.28 -3.40
CA LEU A 96 -12.80 1.61 -4.26
C LEU A 96 -12.38 1.53 -5.73
N LEU A 97 -11.62 2.51 -6.23
CA LEU A 97 -11.19 2.55 -7.64
C LEU A 97 -9.91 1.74 -7.91
N THR A 98 -9.11 1.46 -6.88
CA THR A 98 -7.77 0.90 -7.08
C THR A 98 -7.50 -0.39 -6.31
N ASP A 99 -8.43 -0.80 -5.45
CA ASP A 99 -8.29 -1.89 -4.47
C ASP A 99 -7.04 -1.72 -3.57
N ALA A 100 -6.54 -0.50 -3.44
CA ALA A 100 -5.35 -0.21 -2.66
C ALA A 100 -5.69 0.00 -1.18
N ASP A 101 -4.76 -0.43 -0.33
CA ASP A 101 -4.83 -0.25 1.12
C ASP A 101 -5.00 1.24 1.49
N GLU A 102 -5.95 1.50 2.39
CA GLU A 102 -6.30 2.84 2.87
C GLU A 102 -5.08 3.54 3.49
N SER A 103 -4.28 2.79 4.26
CA SER A 103 -3.09 3.36 4.91
C SER A 103 -2.05 3.78 3.89
N TYR A 104 -1.87 3.00 2.82
CA TYR A 104 -0.98 3.37 1.72
C TYR A 104 -1.45 4.63 1.00
N ILE A 105 -2.74 4.73 0.68
CA ILE A 105 -3.32 5.93 0.04
C ILE A 105 -3.12 7.15 0.93
N ARG A 106 -3.38 7.05 2.25
CA ARG A 106 -3.17 8.16 3.20
C ARG A 106 -1.74 8.65 3.23
N VAL A 107 -0.76 7.74 3.17
CA VAL A 107 0.67 8.12 3.11
C VAL A 107 1.00 8.85 1.81
N LEU A 108 0.45 8.42 0.67
CA LEU A 108 0.65 9.11 -0.61
C LEU A 108 0.01 10.50 -0.61
N ILE A 109 -1.23 10.62 -0.16
CA ILE A 109 -1.93 11.91 -0.08
C ILE A 109 -1.14 12.87 0.81
N ARG A 110 -0.69 12.43 2.00
CA ARG A 110 0.09 13.31 2.89
C ARG A 110 1.33 13.88 2.21
N ARG A 111 2.08 13.05 1.48
CA ARG A 111 3.27 13.51 0.74
C ARG A 111 2.91 14.49 -0.38
N LEU A 112 1.80 14.26 -1.07
CA LEU A 112 1.32 15.14 -2.13
C LEU A 112 0.77 16.47 -1.57
N GLU A 113 0.16 16.44 -0.38
CA GLU A 113 -0.23 17.65 0.35
C GLU A 113 1.00 18.46 0.77
N GLU A 114 2.01 17.81 1.35
CA GLU A 114 3.29 18.44 1.71
C GLU A 114 3.99 19.07 0.49
N ALA A 115 3.87 18.44 -0.69
CA ALA A 115 4.41 18.94 -1.95
C ALA A 115 3.50 19.96 -2.67
N GLY A 116 2.36 20.35 -2.08
CA GLY A 116 1.41 21.30 -2.67
C GLY A 116 0.63 20.78 -3.89
N ARG A 117 0.70 19.48 -4.18
CA ARG A 117 0.07 18.83 -5.35
C ARG A 117 -1.36 18.37 -5.10
N VAL A 118 -1.72 18.22 -3.83
CA VAL A 118 -3.07 17.91 -3.36
C VAL A 118 -3.40 18.88 -2.24
N ARG A 119 -4.66 19.29 -2.09
CA ARG A 119 -5.10 20.06 -0.92
C ARG A 119 -6.41 19.53 -0.38
N ARG A 120 -6.65 19.74 0.92
CA ARG A 120 -7.99 19.56 1.50
C ARG A 120 -8.91 20.64 0.95
N VAL A 121 -10.05 20.21 0.41
CA VAL A 121 -11.09 21.11 -0.12
C VAL A 121 -12.37 21.07 0.71
N GLY A 122 -12.50 20.09 1.61
CA GLY A 122 -13.63 20.05 2.53
C GLY A 122 -13.83 18.71 3.21
N ARG A 123 -15.05 18.50 3.69
CA ARG A 123 -15.51 17.23 4.26
C ARG A 123 -16.86 16.88 3.68
N ARG A 124 -17.08 15.61 3.32
CA ARG A 124 -18.40 15.13 2.85
C ARG A 124 -18.94 14.05 3.80
N PRO A 125 -20.27 13.96 3.97
CA PRO A 125 -20.87 12.89 4.77
C PRO A 125 -20.58 11.54 4.12
N LEU A 126 -20.26 10.55 4.96
CA LEU A 126 -20.17 9.17 4.53
C LEU A 126 -21.60 8.59 4.56
N ASN A 127 -22.09 8.16 3.39
CA ASN A 127 -23.47 7.69 3.20
C ASN A 127 -23.93 6.75 4.32
N GLY A 128 -25.10 7.05 4.89
CA GLY A 128 -25.71 6.25 5.96
C GLY A 128 -25.04 6.36 7.33
N THR A 129 -24.10 7.29 7.53
CA THR A 129 -23.41 7.47 8.83
C THR A 129 -23.29 8.93 9.24
N ARG A 130 -23.12 9.19 10.54
CA ARG A 130 -22.75 10.53 11.06
C ARG A 130 -21.28 10.90 10.78
N ARG A 131 -20.49 9.98 10.24
CA ARG A 131 -19.07 10.21 9.97
C ARG A 131 -18.92 11.07 8.72
N LYS A 132 -17.91 11.94 8.73
CA LYS A 132 -17.52 12.75 7.57
C LYS A 132 -16.15 12.28 7.09
N GLU A 133 -15.99 12.16 5.78
CA GLU A 133 -14.70 11.89 5.18
C GLU A 133 -14.07 13.18 4.65
N THR A 134 -12.74 13.24 4.69
CA THR A 134 -12.00 14.38 4.16
C THR A 134 -11.98 14.29 2.63
N VAL A 135 -12.27 15.40 1.98
CA VAL A 135 -12.24 15.54 0.54
C VAL A 135 -11.01 16.34 0.15
N PHE A 136 -10.30 15.82 -0.83
CA PHE A 136 -9.10 16.38 -1.41
C PHE A 136 -9.38 16.85 -2.84
N GLY A 137 -8.63 17.83 -3.29
CA GLY A 137 -8.67 18.33 -4.66
C GLY A 137 -7.27 18.57 -5.22
N LEU A 138 -7.15 18.50 -6.54
CA LEU A 138 -5.94 18.90 -7.26
C LEU A 138 -5.96 20.41 -7.52
N PRO A 139 -5.04 21.20 -6.94
CA PRO A 139 -4.96 22.64 -7.18
C PRO A 139 -4.61 22.98 -8.63
N ASP A 140 -3.71 22.19 -9.22
CA ASP A 140 -3.26 22.26 -10.61
C ASP A 140 -3.32 20.85 -11.22
N PRO A 141 -4.41 20.50 -11.91
CA PRO A 141 -4.56 19.17 -12.50
C PRO A 141 -3.58 18.87 -13.63
N ASP A 142 -3.14 19.87 -14.39
CA ASP A 142 -2.28 19.69 -15.56
C ASP A 142 -0.82 19.49 -15.12
N GLY A 143 -0.34 20.30 -14.19
CA GLY A 143 0.95 20.08 -13.53
C GLY A 143 0.99 18.75 -12.77
N PHE A 144 -0.12 18.37 -12.12
CA PHE A 144 -0.23 17.05 -11.50
C PHE A 144 -0.06 15.92 -12.52
N TYR A 145 -0.67 16.02 -13.71
CA TYR A 145 -0.52 15.00 -14.74
C TYR A 145 0.92 14.87 -15.22
N LEU A 146 1.55 16.00 -15.57
CA LEU A 146 2.91 16.00 -16.14
C LEU A 146 3.93 15.47 -15.15
N GLU A 147 3.85 15.87 -13.89
CA GLU A 147 4.88 15.59 -12.90
C GLU A 147 4.62 14.32 -12.09
N VAL A 148 3.35 14.00 -11.82
CA VAL A 148 2.98 12.90 -10.92
C VAL A 148 2.45 11.69 -11.68
N VAL A 149 1.70 11.87 -12.78
CA VAL A 149 1.10 10.74 -13.52
C VAL A 149 1.98 10.26 -14.66
N LYS A 150 2.59 11.17 -15.42
CA LYS A 150 3.48 10.85 -16.54
C LYS A 150 4.90 10.50 -16.08
N GLY A 151 5.34 11.06 -14.94
CA GLY A 151 6.64 10.80 -14.32
C GLY A 151 6.71 9.59 -13.39
N SER A 152 5.59 8.90 -13.13
CA SER A 152 5.49 7.78 -12.19
C SER A 152 5.72 6.41 -12.80
#